data_AF-A0A434AE84-F1
#
_entry.id   AF-A0A434AE84-F1
#
_cell.length_a   1.000
_cell.length_b   1.000
_cell.length_c   1.000
_cell.angle_alpha   90.00
_cell.angle_beta   90.00
_cell.angle_gamma   90.00
#
_symmetry.space_group_name_H-M   'P 1'
#
loop_
_entity.id
_entity.type
_entity.pdbx_description
1 polymer ?
#
loop_
_entity_poly.entity_id
_entity_poly.type
_entity_poly.pdbx_seq_one_letter_code
_entity_poly.pdbx_strand_id
1 'polypeptide(L)' 'MMAKPARRRCKNDECREWFHPAFANQWWCSPECGTKIAL' A
#
# COMPACT_ATOMS: atom_id res chain seq x y z
N MET A 1 -20.15 -1.88 12.43
CA MET A 1 -18.68 -1.81 12.57
C MET A 1 -18.10 -1.67 11.17
N MET A 2 -17.47 -0.55 10.82
CA MET A 2 -16.76 -0.47 9.53
C MET A 2 -15.55 -1.40 9.61
N ALA A 3 -15.64 -2.55 8.92
CA ALA A 3 -14.50 -3.45 8.79
C ALA A 3 -13.38 -2.70 8.08
N LYS A 4 -12.29 -2.41 8.80
CA LYS A 4 -11.10 -1.85 8.18
C LYS A 4 -10.64 -2.82 7.09
N PRO A 5 -10.29 -2.34 5.89
CA PRO A 5 -9.79 -3.21 4.85
C PRO A 5 -8.58 -3.99 5.35
N ALA A 6 -8.47 -5.22 4.87
CA ALA A 6 -7.39 -6.11 5.22
C ALA A 6 -6.05 -5.42 4.96
N ARG A 7 -5.08 -5.65 5.85
CA ARG A 7 -3.74 -5.12 5.65
C ARG A 7 -3.18 -5.67 4.35
N ARG A 8 -2.57 -4.80 3.56
CA ARG A 8 -1.87 -5.15 2.33
C ARG A 8 -0.38 -4.89 2.53
N ARG A 9 0.46 -5.71 1.91
CA ARG A 9 1.90 -5.48 1.87
C ARG A 9 2.21 -4.49 0.74
N CYS A 10 3.03 -3.47 1.03
CA CYS A 10 3.49 -2.52 0.04
C CYS A 10 4.18 -3.26 -1.12
N LYS A 11 3.80 -2.93 -2.36
CA LYS A 11 4.41 -3.51 -3.57
C LYS A 11 5.86 -3.09 -3.79
N ASN A 12 6.30 -2.02 -3.15
CA ASN A 12 7.67 -1.56 -3.24
C ASN A 12 8.61 -2.52 -2.48
N ASP A 13 9.56 -3.16 -3.18
CA ASP A 13 10.39 -4.24 -2.63
C ASP A 13 11.34 -3.75 -1.51
N GLU A 14 11.77 -2.49 -1.58
CA GLU A 14 12.58 -1.86 -0.52
C GLU A 14 11.76 -1.53 0.74
N CYS A 15 10.45 -1.32 0.65
CA CYS A 15 9.60 -0.98 1.79
C CYS A 15 8.95 -2.23 2.41
N ARG A 16 8.18 -2.99 1.62
CA ARG A 16 7.50 -4.25 2.03
C ARG A 16 6.69 -4.18 3.33
N GLU A 17 6.34 -3.00 3.80
CA GLU A 17 5.56 -2.79 5.03
C GLU A 17 4.09 -3.18 4.84
N TRP A 18 3.46 -3.58 5.93
CA TRP A 18 2.02 -3.85 5.98
C TRP A 18 1.27 -2.57 6.32
N PHE A 19 0.34 -2.16 5.47
CA PHE A 19 -0.47 -0.96 5.65
C PHE A 19 -1.96 -1.26 5.49
N HIS A 20 -2.81 -0.38 6.04
CA HIS A 20 -4.24 -0.42 5.78
C HIS A 20 -4.56 0.47 4.59
N PRO A 21 -5.00 -0.10 3.46
CA PRO A 21 -5.30 0.71 2.28
C PRO A 21 -6.53 1.59 2.53
N ALA A 22 -6.46 2.84 2.10
CA ALA A 22 -7.61 3.75 2.09
C ALA A 22 -8.61 3.41 0.97
N PHE A 23 -8.12 2.81 -0.13
CA PHE A 23 -8.90 2.47 -1.30
C PHE A 23 -8.54 1.07 -1.81
N ALA A 24 -9.46 0.38 -2.49
CA ALA A 24 -9.25 -0.99 -3.01
C ALA A 24 -8.06 -1.08 -4.01
N ASN A 25 -7.83 -0.01 -4.77
CA ASN A 25 -6.76 0.13 -5.75
C ASN A 25 -5.44 0.66 -5.18
N GLN A 26 -5.32 0.84 -3.85
CA GLN A 26 -4.06 1.28 -3.26
C GLN A 26 -3.10 0.09 -3.08
N TRP A 27 -2.00 0.08 -3.83
CA TRP A 27 -0.98 -0.98 -3.81
C TRP A 27 0.28 -0.61 -3.02
N TRP A 28 0.41 0.65 -2.61
CA TRP A 28 1.58 1.22 -1.95
C TRP A 28 1.16 1.91 -0.66
N CYS A 29 2.01 1.86 0.37
CA CYS A 29 1.75 2.50 1.66
C CYS A 29 1.71 4.04 1.54
N SER A 30 2.48 4.60 0.60
CA SER A 30 2.56 6.04 0.34
C SER A 30 2.78 6.33 -1.16
N PRO A 31 2.50 7.56 -1.63
CA PRO A 31 2.79 7.99 -2.99
C PRO A 31 4.27 7.82 -3.38
N GLU A 32 5.19 8.06 -2.44
CA GLU A 32 6.63 7.90 -2.65
C GLU A 32 7.00 6.46 -3.05
N CYS A 33 6.41 5.46 -2.39
CA CYS A 33 6.59 4.05 -2.76
C CYS A 33 5.97 3.72 -4.12
N GLY A 34 4.88 4.40 -4.49
CA GLY A 34 4.27 4.27 -5.82
C GLY A 34 5.18 4.81 -6.91
N THR A 35 5.79 5.98 -6.70
CA THR A 35 6.72 6.60 -7.65
C THR A 35 7.94 5.72 -7.91
N LYS A 36 8.50 5.07 -6.88
CA LYS A 36 9.69 4.20 -7.04
C LYS A 36 9.44 2.97 -7.91
N ILE A 37 8.20 2.48 -7.99
CA ILE A 37 7.86 1.29 -8.80
C ILE A 37 7.15 1.62 -10.12
N ALA A 38 6.86 2.90 -10.38
CA ALA A 38 6.20 3.37 -11.60
C ALA A 38 7.20 3.74 -12.71
N LEU A 39 8.50 3.68 -12.40
CA LEU A 39 9.62 3.79 -13.33
C LEU A 39 10.04 2.40 -13.80
#